data_AF-A0A533SES6-F1
#
_entry.id   AF-A0A533SES6-F1
#
_cell.length_a   1.000
_cell.length_b   1.000
_cell.length_c   1.000
_cell.angle_alpha   90.00
_cell.angle_beta   90.00
_cell.angle_gamma   90.00
#
_symmetry.space_group_name_H-M   'P 1'
#
loop_
_entity.id
_entity.type
_entity.pdbx_description
1 polymer ?
#
loop_
_entity_poly.entity_id
_entity_poly.type
_entity_poly.pdbx_seq_one_letter_code
_entity_poly.pdbx_strand_id
1 'polypeptide(L)' 'CMMDILDLLEESHQNGKAVAVNWYYDEENHRAFETAEEFREEVTVPFNIIPVSEEP' A
#
# COMPACT_ATOMS: atom_id res chain seq x y z
N CYS A 1 10.30 9.28 5.48
CA CYS A 1 10.11 7.82 5.49
C CYS A 1 8.92 7.43 4.61
N MET A 2 8.65 6.14 4.41
CA MET A 2 7.47 5.70 3.64
C MET A 2 6.15 6.15 4.29
N MET A 3 6.12 6.24 5.63
CA MET A 3 5.01 6.80 6.39
C MET A 3 4.64 8.23 5.96
N ASP A 4 5.62 9.13 5.80
CA ASP A 4 5.33 10.52 5.39
C ASP A 4 4.57 10.61 4.05
N ILE A 5 4.78 9.65 3.14
CA ILE A 5 4.07 9.58 1.85
C ILE A 5 2.65 9.05 2.07
N LEU A 6 2.50 8.01 2.89
CA LEU A 6 1.19 7.46 3.24
C LEU A 6 0.32 8.50 3.97
N ASP A 7 0.89 9.28 4.89
CA ASP A 7 0.22 10.37 5.59
C ASP A 7 -0.31 11.44 4.63
N LEU A 8 0.48 11.81 3.61
CA LEU A 8 0.06 12.78 2.59
C LEU A 8 -1.09 12.26 1.72
N LEU A 9 -1.06 10.98 1.38
CA LEU A 9 -2.14 10.32 0.63
C LEU A 9 -3.40 10.20 1.48
N GLU A 10 -3.26 9.88 2.75
CA GLU A 10 -4.33 9.82 3.74
C GLU A 10 -5.00 11.20 3.91
N GLU A 11 -4.22 12.27 4.09
CA GLU A 11 -4.74 13.63 4.16
C GLU A 11 -5.49 14.01 2.87
N SER A 12 -4.94 13.63 1.71
CA SER A 12 -5.60 13.86 0.43
C SER A 12 -6.93 13.09 0.31
N HIS A 13 -6.96 11.85 0.77
CA HIS A 13 -8.16 11.02 0.82
C HIS A 13 -9.23 11.63 1.72
N GLN A 14 -8.86 12.05 2.92
CA GLN A 14 -9.75 12.70 3.89
C GLN A 14 -10.30 14.04 3.37
N ASN A 15 -9.54 14.75 2.53
CA ASN A 15 -10.00 15.93 1.81
C ASN A 15 -10.91 15.63 0.60
N GLY A 16 -11.36 14.38 0.44
CA GLY A 16 -12.30 13.94 -0.60
C GLY A 16 -11.67 13.72 -1.97
N LYS A 17 -10.33 13.69 -2.07
CA LYS A 17 -9.66 13.36 -3.32
C LYS A 17 -9.69 11.85 -3.53
N ALA A 18 -9.91 11.44 -4.77
CA ALA A 18 -9.83 10.04 -5.17
C ALA A 18 -8.35 9.64 -5.33
N VAL A 19 -7.78 9.08 -4.27
CA VAL A 19 -6.42 8.53 -4.24
C VAL A 19 -6.46 7.09 -3.74
N ALA A 20 -5.50 6.28 -4.18
CA ALA A 20 -5.35 4.89 -3.78
C ALA A 20 -3.86 4.49 -3.83
N VAL A 21 -3.49 3.52 -3.00
CA VAL A 21 -2.16 2.90 -2.99
C VAL A 21 -2.25 1.53 -3.65
N ASN A 22 -1.38 1.27 -4.62
CA ASN A 22 -1.18 -0.05 -5.19
C ASN A 22 0.22 -0.52 -4.82
N TRP A 23 0.31 -1.52 -3.96
CA TRP A 23 1.57 -2.08 -3.49
C TRP A 23 1.85 -3.40 -4.19
N TYR A 24 2.83 -3.38 -5.09
CA TYR A 24 3.27 -4.56 -5.81
C TYR A 24 4.35 -5.27 -5.01
N TYR A 25 4.19 -6.56 -4.79
CA TYR A 25 5.17 -7.38 -4.08
C TYR A 25 5.38 -8.71 -4.80
N ASP A 26 6.60 -9.24 -4.70
CA ASP A 26 6.90 -10.58 -5.19
C ASP A 26 6.16 -11.62 -4.35
N GLU A 27 5.37 -12.49 -5.01
CA GLU A 27 4.57 -13.52 -4.34
C GLU A 27 5.42 -14.47 -3.49
N GLU A 28 6.68 -14.71 -3.87
CA GLU A 28 7.60 -15.55 -3.09
C GLU A 28 8.13 -14.85 -1.83
N ASN A 29 8.00 -13.52 -1.74
CA ASN A 29 8.47 -12.73 -0.62
C ASN A 29 7.37 -12.46 0.41
N HIS A 30 7.14 -13.45 1.28
CA HIS A 30 6.16 -13.36 2.36
C HIS A 30 6.37 -12.16 3.30
N ARG A 31 7.64 -11.75 3.54
CA ARG A 31 7.94 -10.61 4.40
C ARG A 31 7.45 -9.29 3.81
N ALA A 32 7.53 -9.16 2.48
CA ALA A 32 7.03 -7.97 1.79
C ALA A 32 5.51 -7.86 1.90
N PHE A 33 4.81 -9.00 1.87
CA PHE A 33 3.38 -9.05 2.10
C PHE A 33 3.00 -8.63 3.53
N GLU A 34 3.64 -9.22 4.55
CA GLU A 34 3.38 -8.87 5.96
C GLU A 34 3.60 -7.37 6.21
N THR A 35 4.69 -6.80 5.70
CA THR A 35 4.94 -5.35 5.80
C THR A 35 3.87 -4.51 5.11
N ALA A 36 3.36 -4.96 3.94
CA ALA A 36 2.29 -4.25 3.25
C ALA A 36 0.95 -4.33 4.01
N GLU A 37 0.65 -5.45 4.66
CA GLU A 37 -0.52 -5.58 5.53
C GLU A 37 -0.42 -4.66 6.75
N GLU A 38 0.75 -4.62 7.42
CA GLU A 38 0.99 -3.70 8.54
C GLU A 38 0.72 -2.24 8.13
N PHE A 39 1.23 -1.79 6.98
CA PHE A 39 0.97 -0.42 6.52
C PHE A 39 -0.49 -0.17 6.15
N ARG A 40 -1.18 -1.19 5.63
CA ARG A 40 -2.60 -1.09 5.26
C ARG A 40 -3.49 -0.94 6.50
N GLU A 41 -3.14 -1.55 7.63
CA GLU A 41 -3.91 -1.43 8.88
C GLU A 41 -3.78 -0.05 9.52
N GLU A 42 -2.70 0.68 9.23
CA GLU A 42 -2.42 2.01 9.78
C GLU A 42 -3.10 3.16 9.01
N VAL A 43 -3.64 2.91 7.81
CA VAL A 43 -4.24 3.95 6.94
C VAL A 43 -5.66 3.61 6.51
N THR A 44 -6.45 4.62 6.12
CA THR A 44 -7.83 4.41 5.65
C THR A 44 -7.97 4.58 4.13
N VAL A 45 -7.00 5.22 3.49
CA VAL A 45 -6.92 5.32 2.03
C VAL A 45 -7.02 3.93 1.39
N PRO A 46 -7.75 3.77 0.27
CA PRO A 46 -7.82 2.51 -0.45
C PRO A 46 -6.43 1.96 -0.76
N PHE A 47 -6.11 0.79 -0.22
CA PHE A 47 -4.80 0.16 -0.31
C PHE A 47 -4.93 -1.25 -0.88
N ASN A 48 -4.40 -1.46 -2.09
CA ASN A 48 -4.43 -2.73 -2.80
C ASN A 48 -3.04 -3.38 -2.73
N ILE A 49 -2.97 -4.60 -2.20
CA ILE A 49 -1.75 -5.40 -2.18
C ILE A 49 -1.83 -6.37 -3.36
N ILE A 50 -0.90 -6.25 -4.30
CA ILE A 50 -0.94 -6.92 -5.60
C ILE A 50 0.29 -7.82 -5.73
N PRO A 51 0.13 -9.16 -5.73
CA PRO A 51 1.23 -10.06 -6.01
C PRO A 51 1.65 -9.89 -7.47
N VAL A 52 2.96 -9.83 -7.70
CA VAL A 52 3.56 -9.95 -9.02
C VAL A 52 4.31 -11.28 -9.07
N SER A 53 3.79 -12.21 -9.86
CA SER A 53 4.55 -13.37 -10.30
C SER A 53 5.41 -12.92 -11.48
N GLU A 54 6.73 -13.09 -11.41
CA GLU A 54 7.56 -13.01 -12.61
C GLU A 54 7.18 -14.19 -13.51
N GLU A 55 6.17 -14.00 -14.36
CA GLU A 55 5.92 -14.93 -15.46
C GLU A 55 7.06 -14.77 -16.50
N PRO A 56 7.77 -15.86 -16.84
CA PRO A 56 8.88 -15.84 -17.80
C PRO A 56 8.46 -15.63 -19.26
#